data_AF-A0A7G3ZCS0-F1
#
_entry.id   AF-A0A7G3ZCS0-F1
#
_cell.length_a   1.000
_cell.length_b   1.000
_cell.length_c   1.000
_cell.angle_alpha   90.00
_cell.angle_beta   90.00
_cell.angle_gamma   90.00
#
_symmetry.space_group_name_H-M   'P 1'
#
loop_
_entity.id
_entity.type
_entity.pdbx_description
1 polymer ?
#
loop_
_entity_poly.entity_id
_entity_poly.type
_entity_poly.pdbx_seq_one_letter_code
_entity_poly.pdbx_strand_id
1 'polypeptide(L)'
;MRDLGIEMDYLPFIDDESALEEYEDAVEKSIQEELRKNGEEIHPEARDMKLEELRAYPVHSLYCETSYDGDRLLQQYKRSIPRIDMERYSTDSRGDVDILCVIDSYLRHQELVLERLMPQTLLNQWAINNDFLAASSATLQKVIDDQETNIYNLNSYRKNVQLQNARVFAALEEQWKKSLIDTLNVE
;
A
#
# COMPACT_ATOMS: atom_id res chain seq x y z
N MET A 1 -1.51 8.57 40.51
CA MET A 1 -1.14 7.26 39.94
C MET A 1 -0.76 7.50 38.50
N ARG A 2 0.54 7.52 38.20
CA ARG A 2 0.98 7.49 36.80
C ARG A 2 0.86 6.02 36.40
N ASP A 3 0.09 5.73 35.37
CA ASP A 3 0.21 4.48 34.64
C ASP A 3 1.69 4.31 34.28
N LEU A 4 2.37 3.44 35.01
CA LEU A 4 3.55 2.77 34.50
C LEU A 4 2.98 1.76 33.52
N GLY A 5 2.65 2.22 32.30
CA GLY A 5 2.49 1.34 31.17
C GLY A 5 3.74 0.48 31.14
N ILE A 6 3.57 -0.80 31.45
CA ILE A 6 4.63 -1.80 31.28
C ILE A 6 4.75 -1.95 29.77
N GLU A 7 5.50 -1.04 29.15
CA GLU A 7 5.91 -1.13 27.77
C GLU A 7 6.93 -2.27 27.73
N MET A 8 6.51 -3.38 27.11
CA MET A 8 7.31 -4.58 26.92
C MET A 8 8.44 -4.27 25.93
N ASP A 9 9.53 -3.72 26.46
CA ASP A 9 10.64 -3.27 25.63
C ASP A 9 11.59 -4.45 25.32
N TYR A 10 11.35 -5.10 24.18
CA TYR A 10 12.45 -5.76 23.45
C TYR A 10 13.35 -4.67 22.87
N LEU A 11 14.64 -4.70 23.21
CA LEU A 11 15.61 -3.65 22.91
C LEU A 11 16.64 -4.18 21.89
N PRO A 12 16.35 -4.13 20.58
CA PRO A 12 17.13 -4.80 19.54
C PRO A 12 18.59 -4.33 19.42
N PHE A 13 18.97 -3.16 19.96
CA PHE A 13 20.37 -2.69 19.92
C PHE A 13 21.19 -3.07 21.18
N ILE A 14 20.56 -3.71 22.17
CA ILE A 14 21.20 -4.12 23.44
C ILE A 14 21.08 -5.63 23.64
N ASP A 15 19.91 -6.19 23.30
CA ASP A 15 19.61 -7.59 23.51
C ASP A 15 20.47 -8.46 22.57
N ASP A 16 20.97 -9.57 23.12
CA ASP A 16 21.95 -10.43 22.45
C ASP A 16 21.28 -11.28 21.35
N GLU A 17 21.70 -11.06 20.11
CA GLU A 17 21.19 -11.78 18.93
C GLU A 17 21.67 -13.26 18.88
N SER A 18 22.64 -13.66 19.71
CA SER A 18 23.22 -15.00 19.64
C SER A 18 22.27 -16.13 20.05
N ALA A 19 21.18 -15.82 20.76
CA ALA A 19 20.15 -16.78 21.16
C ALA A 19 18.81 -16.57 20.45
N LEU A 20 18.75 -15.70 19.43
CA LEU A 20 17.50 -15.26 18.82
C LEU A 20 16.67 -16.43 18.28
N GLU A 21 17.31 -17.36 17.56
CA GLU A 21 16.61 -18.46 16.87
C GLU A 21 15.94 -19.44 17.85
N GLU A 22 16.60 -19.78 18.97
CA GLU A 22 16.00 -20.65 20.01
C GLU A 22 14.86 -19.96 20.77
N TYR A 23 14.99 -18.65 21.03
CA TYR A 23 13.94 -17.87 21.67
C TYR A 23 12.75 -17.60 20.73
N GLU A 24 13.01 -17.34 19.44
CA GLU A 24 11.97 -17.15 18.42
C GLU A 24 11.09 -18.39 18.30
N ASP A 25 11.69 -19.58 18.17
CA ASP A 25 10.97 -20.85 18.10
C ASP A 25 10.12 -21.10 19.36
N ALA A 26 10.68 -20.83 20.55
CA ALA A 26 9.98 -21.01 21.81
C ALA A 26 8.83 -20.01 22.00
N VAL A 27 9.03 -18.75 21.60
CA VAL A 27 8.01 -17.69 21.63
C VAL A 27 6.91 -18.00 20.61
N GLU A 28 7.26 -18.37 19.39
CA GLU A 28 6.29 -18.71 18.35
C GLU A 28 5.41 -19.89 18.80
N LYS A 29 6.01 -20.93 19.38
CA LYS A 29 5.25 -22.06 19.92
C LYS A 29 4.29 -21.63 21.03
N SER A 30 4.72 -20.75 21.93
CA SER A 30 3.87 -20.20 22.99
C SER A 30 2.70 -19.38 22.41
N ILE A 31 2.97 -18.53 21.41
CA ILE A 31 1.95 -17.78 20.68
C ILE A 31 0.95 -18.72 20.02
N GLN A 32 1.41 -19.77 19.34
CA GLN A 32 0.55 -20.76 18.69
C GLN A 32 -0.33 -21.51 19.71
N GLU A 33 0.21 -21.86 20.87
CA GLU A 33 -0.56 -22.50 21.95
C GLU A 33 -1.66 -21.59 22.49
N GLU A 34 -1.38 -20.29 22.68
CA GLU A 34 -2.37 -19.30 23.13
C GLU A 34 -3.42 -18.99 22.06
N LEU A 35 -3.02 -18.85 20.80
CA LEU A 35 -3.95 -18.70 19.67
C LEU A 35 -4.88 -19.90 19.53
N ARG A 36 -4.38 -21.12 19.83
CA ARG A 36 -5.22 -22.33 19.83
C ARG A 36 -6.20 -22.36 21.00
N LYS A 37 -5.82 -21.82 22.16
CA LYS A 37 -6.71 -21.72 23.35
C LYS A 37 -7.80 -20.67 23.15
N ASN A 38 -7.52 -19.57 22.45
CA ASN A 38 -8.43 -18.44 22.24
C ASN A 38 -9.07 -18.43 20.83
N GLY A 39 -8.97 -19.53 20.07
CA GLY A 39 -9.19 -19.59 18.62
C GLY A 39 -10.61 -19.33 18.10
N GLU A 40 -11.57 -18.94 18.93
CA GLU A 40 -12.95 -18.62 18.50
C GLU A 40 -13.25 -17.12 18.45
N GLU A 41 -12.45 -16.25 19.08
CA GLU A 41 -12.72 -14.81 19.10
C GLU A 41 -11.70 -14.02 18.28
N ILE A 42 -12.17 -13.48 17.15
CA ILE A 42 -11.44 -12.48 16.37
C ILE A 42 -11.27 -11.23 17.25
N HIS A 43 -10.03 -10.78 17.45
CA HIS A 43 -9.73 -9.54 18.17
C HIS A 43 -10.56 -8.38 17.61
N PRO A 44 -11.20 -7.53 18.44
CA PRO A 44 -12.13 -6.49 17.98
C PRO A 44 -11.51 -5.56 16.92
N GLU A 45 -10.24 -5.17 17.07
CA GLU A 45 -9.55 -4.34 16.08
C GLU A 45 -9.27 -5.07 14.75
N ALA A 46 -9.05 -6.40 14.79
CA ALA A 46 -8.91 -7.19 13.57
C ALA A 46 -10.26 -7.40 12.86
N ARG A 47 -11.36 -7.36 13.61
CA ARG A 47 -12.73 -7.34 13.05
C ARG A 47 -13.01 -6.04 12.33
N ASP A 48 -12.50 -4.93 12.87
CA ASP A 48 -12.63 -3.61 12.26
C ASP A 48 -11.72 -3.45 11.02
N MET A 49 -10.48 -3.96 11.08
CA MET A 49 -9.54 -3.91 9.93
C MET A 49 -9.92 -4.85 8.78
N LYS A 50 -10.59 -6.00 9.02
CA LYS A 50 -10.90 -6.97 7.95
C LYS A 50 -12.23 -6.78 7.23
N LEU A 51 -13.12 -5.89 7.67
CA LEU A 51 -14.46 -5.77 7.06
C LEU A 51 -14.67 -4.49 6.25
N GLU A 52 -13.98 -3.40 6.56
CA GLU A 52 -14.14 -2.16 5.80
C GLU A 52 -13.18 -2.06 4.61
N GLU A 53 -11.91 -2.45 4.74
CA GLU A 53 -10.96 -2.38 3.61
C GLU A 53 -11.24 -3.43 2.52
N LEU A 54 -11.68 -4.63 2.89
CA LEU A 54 -12.08 -5.66 1.91
C LEU A 54 -13.42 -5.36 1.23
N ARG A 55 -14.28 -4.50 1.82
CA ARG A 55 -15.54 -4.05 1.19
C ARG A 55 -15.41 -2.73 0.43
N ALA A 56 -14.41 -1.90 0.77
CA ALA A 56 -14.20 -0.59 0.15
C ALA A 56 -13.45 -0.64 -1.19
N TYR A 57 -12.84 -1.78 -1.56
CA TYR A 57 -12.22 -1.98 -2.88
C TYR A 57 -13.12 -2.80 -3.82
N PRO A 58 -13.98 -2.16 -4.64
CA PRO A 58 -14.66 -2.84 -5.75
C PRO A 58 -13.68 -3.25 -6.87
N VAL A 59 -12.39 -2.89 -6.76
CA VAL A 59 -11.39 -3.11 -7.80
C VAL A 59 -11.00 -4.59 -7.94
N HIS A 60 -11.17 -5.41 -6.90
CA HIS A 60 -10.89 -6.85 -7.02
C HIS A 60 -11.96 -7.61 -7.85
N SER A 61 -13.12 -6.98 -8.08
CA SER A 61 -14.19 -7.49 -8.96
C SER A 61 -13.91 -7.23 -10.45
N LEU A 62 -13.03 -6.27 -10.79
CA LEU A 62 -12.74 -5.92 -12.19
C LEU A 62 -11.73 -6.84 -12.87
N TYR A 63 -10.93 -7.59 -12.11
CA TYR A 63 -9.86 -8.43 -12.65
C TYR A 63 -10.07 -9.94 -12.44
N CYS A 64 -11.18 -10.36 -11.84
CA CYS A 64 -11.53 -11.77 -11.81
C CYS A 64 -12.25 -12.11 -13.12
N GLU A 65 -11.46 -12.55 -14.11
CA GLU A 65 -11.86 -13.00 -15.46
C GLU A 65 -12.77 -14.26 -15.47
N THR A 66 -13.50 -14.55 -14.39
CA THR A 66 -14.50 -15.60 -14.35
C THR A 66 -15.91 -15.00 -14.43
N SER A 67 -16.30 -14.68 -15.67
CA SER A 67 -17.60 -15.03 -16.26
C SER A 67 -18.86 -14.70 -15.43
N TYR A 68 -19.63 -13.74 -15.93
CA TYR A 68 -21.06 -13.42 -15.69
C TYR A 68 -21.45 -12.17 -14.86
N ASP A 69 -20.69 -11.68 -13.88
CA ASP A 69 -21.17 -10.58 -13.02
C ASP A 69 -20.70 -9.17 -13.43
N GLY A 70 -19.46 -9.04 -13.93
CA GLY A 70 -18.92 -7.77 -14.43
C GLY A 70 -19.70 -7.20 -15.63
N ASP A 71 -20.18 -8.08 -16.51
CA ASP A 71 -21.00 -7.69 -17.67
C ASP A 71 -22.35 -7.08 -17.26
N ARG A 72 -22.92 -7.52 -16.14
CA ARG A 72 -24.24 -7.08 -15.67
C ARG A 72 -24.18 -5.65 -15.13
N LEU A 73 -23.13 -5.33 -14.39
CA LEU A 73 -22.83 -4.00 -13.87
C LEU A 73 -22.50 -3.01 -15.01
N LEU A 74 -21.67 -3.45 -15.96
CA LEU A 74 -21.38 -2.67 -17.17
C LEU A 74 -22.64 -2.46 -18.03
N GLN A 75 -23.54 -3.44 -18.12
CA GLN A 75 -24.81 -3.29 -18.85
C GLN A 75 -25.76 -2.29 -18.19
N GLN A 76 -25.83 -2.25 -16.86
CA GLN A 76 -26.64 -1.25 -16.15
C GLN A 76 -26.09 0.16 -16.37
N TYR A 77 -24.77 0.33 -16.30
CA TYR A 77 -24.12 1.61 -16.56
C TYR A 77 -24.24 2.04 -18.04
N LYS A 78 -24.15 1.10 -18.98
CA LYS A 78 -24.36 1.36 -20.41
C LYS A 78 -25.82 1.66 -20.79
N ARG A 79 -26.80 1.49 -19.89
CA ARG A 79 -28.22 1.81 -20.13
C ARG A 79 -28.60 3.21 -19.65
N SER A 80 -27.86 3.79 -18.71
CA SER A 80 -28.13 5.13 -18.17
C SER A 80 -27.56 6.27 -19.01
N ILE A 81 -26.67 5.95 -19.96
CA ILE A 81 -26.04 6.93 -20.85
C ILE A 81 -26.67 6.81 -22.24
N PRO A 82 -27.17 7.90 -22.85
CA PRO A 82 -27.68 7.87 -24.22
C PRO A 82 -26.59 7.35 -25.17
N ARG A 83 -26.88 6.23 -25.83
CA ARG A 83 -25.92 5.57 -26.72
C ARG A 83 -25.82 6.30 -28.04
N ILE A 84 -24.62 6.30 -28.60
CA ILE A 84 -24.41 6.66 -30.00
C ILE A 84 -25.18 5.64 -30.84
N ASP A 85 -26.04 6.14 -31.72
CA ASP A 85 -26.78 5.32 -32.66
C ASP A 85 -25.80 4.68 -33.66
N MET A 86 -25.67 3.35 -33.59
CA MET A 86 -24.78 2.57 -34.44
C MET A 86 -25.41 2.25 -35.80
N GLU A 87 -26.72 2.44 -35.96
CA GLU A 87 -27.42 2.21 -37.24
C GLU A 87 -26.91 3.19 -38.31
N ARG A 88 -26.54 4.41 -37.91
CA ARG A 88 -25.91 5.43 -38.76
C ARG A 88 -24.54 4.99 -39.33
N TYR A 89 -23.91 4.00 -38.72
CA TYR A 89 -22.60 3.48 -39.09
C TYR A 89 -22.67 2.07 -39.70
N SER A 90 -23.87 1.52 -39.86
CA SER A 90 -24.06 0.18 -40.45
C SER A 90 -23.66 0.18 -41.92
N THR A 91 -22.74 -0.71 -42.29
CA THR A 91 -22.22 -0.84 -43.67
C THR A 91 -23.10 -1.70 -44.58
N ASP A 92 -24.21 -2.24 -44.06
CA ASP A 92 -25.04 -3.21 -44.77
C ASP A 92 -25.94 -2.58 -45.85
N SER A 93 -26.14 -1.27 -45.80
CA SER A 93 -26.88 -0.47 -46.79
C SER A 93 -25.98 -0.08 -47.97
N ARG A 94 -25.67 -1.06 -48.82
CA ARG A 94 -24.96 -0.84 -50.09
C ARG A 94 -25.84 -0.05 -51.07
N GLY A 95 -25.67 1.27 -51.13
CA GLY A 95 -26.23 2.12 -52.18
C GLY A 95 -26.84 3.45 -51.74
N ASP A 96 -26.82 3.76 -50.44
CA ASP A 96 -27.33 5.03 -49.95
C ASP A 96 -26.27 6.14 -50.09
N VAL A 97 -26.60 7.21 -50.82
CA VAL A 97 -25.72 8.34 -51.10
C VAL A 97 -25.35 9.07 -49.81
N ASP A 98 -26.24 9.08 -48.83
CA ASP A 98 -25.99 9.72 -47.53
C ASP A 98 -24.87 9.01 -46.76
N ILE A 99 -24.76 7.68 -46.89
CA ILE A 99 -23.68 6.90 -46.27
C ILE A 99 -22.34 7.19 -46.94
N LEU A 100 -22.32 7.37 -48.26
CA LEU A 100 -21.11 7.79 -48.97
C LEU A 100 -20.64 9.19 -48.55
N CYS A 101 -21.56 10.13 -48.35
CA CYS A 101 -21.25 11.46 -47.82
C CYS A 101 -20.69 11.38 -46.39
N VAL A 102 -21.25 10.51 -45.54
CA VAL A 102 -20.72 10.27 -44.20
C VAL A 102 -19.30 9.71 -44.28
N ILE A 103 -19.05 8.69 -45.10
CA ILE A 103 -17.72 8.10 -45.29
C ILE A 103 -16.71 9.13 -45.80
N ASP A 104 -17.05 9.94 -46.80
CA ASP A 104 -16.18 11.02 -47.32
C ASP A 104 -15.85 12.05 -46.24
N SER A 105 -16.84 12.45 -45.43
CA SER A 105 -16.63 13.39 -44.33
C SER A 105 -15.69 12.84 -43.25
N TYR A 106 -15.78 11.54 -42.94
CA TYR A 106 -14.87 10.87 -42.02
C TYR A 106 -13.46 10.76 -42.58
N LEU A 107 -13.32 10.42 -43.86
CA LEU A 107 -12.01 10.32 -44.52
C LEU A 107 -11.30 11.67 -44.51
N ARG A 108 -12.00 12.74 -44.90
CA ARG A 108 -11.47 14.12 -44.87
C ARG A 108 -11.07 14.57 -43.47
N HIS A 109 -11.85 14.22 -42.46
CA HIS A 109 -11.48 14.51 -41.08
C HIS A 109 -10.19 13.79 -40.69
N GLN A 110 -10.05 12.50 -41.03
CA GLN A 110 -8.83 11.74 -40.75
C GLN A 110 -7.61 12.32 -41.47
N GLU A 111 -7.73 12.68 -42.75
CA GLU A 111 -6.67 13.35 -43.51
C GLU A 111 -6.26 14.67 -42.83
N LEU A 112 -7.22 15.52 -42.47
CA LEU A 112 -6.94 16.79 -41.80
C LEU A 112 -6.26 16.61 -40.45
N VAL A 113 -6.68 15.61 -39.66
CA VAL A 113 -6.06 15.32 -38.37
C VAL A 113 -4.61 14.87 -38.55
N LEU A 114 -4.36 13.96 -39.49
CA LEU A 114 -3.03 13.40 -39.73
C LEU A 114 -2.07 14.41 -40.37
N GLU A 115 -2.55 15.24 -41.30
CA GLU A 115 -1.71 16.20 -42.01
C GLU A 115 -1.46 17.49 -41.21
N ARG A 116 -2.47 17.98 -40.48
CA ARG A 116 -2.39 19.32 -39.86
C ARG A 116 -2.28 19.30 -38.36
N LEU A 117 -3.08 18.49 -37.66
CA LEU A 117 -3.17 18.57 -36.20
C LEU A 117 -2.07 17.75 -35.52
N MET A 118 -1.91 16.48 -35.89
CA MET A 118 -0.94 15.57 -35.28
C MET A 118 0.50 16.10 -35.35
N PRO A 119 1.01 16.62 -36.48
CA PRO A 119 2.39 17.10 -36.54
C PRO A 119 2.62 18.35 -35.69
N GLN A 120 1.60 19.19 -35.48
CA GLN A 120 1.69 20.42 -34.72
C GLN A 120 1.62 20.18 -33.20
N THR A 121 0.83 19.20 -32.77
CA THR A 121 0.56 18.98 -31.34
C THR A 121 1.38 17.86 -30.74
N LEU A 122 1.69 16.80 -31.49
CA LEU A 122 2.25 15.57 -30.93
C LEU A 122 3.65 15.76 -30.36
N LEU A 123 4.53 16.50 -31.04
CA LEU A 123 5.88 16.77 -30.53
C LEU A 123 5.86 17.63 -29.26
N ASN A 124 5.01 18.67 -29.25
CA ASN A 124 4.88 19.55 -28.10
C ASN A 124 4.26 18.81 -26.89
N GLN A 125 3.22 18.01 -27.13
CA GLN A 125 2.60 17.19 -26.08
C GLN A 125 3.57 16.15 -25.54
N TRP A 126 4.35 15.51 -26.41
CA TRP A 126 5.35 14.52 -25.99
C TRP A 126 6.46 15.17 -25.16
N ALA A 127 6.95 16.34 -25.57
CA ALA A 127 7.94 17.10 -24.80
C ALA A 127 7.40 17.47 -23.40
N ILE A 128 6.20 18.06 -23.33
CA ILE A 128 5.56 18.46 -22.06
C ILE A 128 5.36 17.24 -21.14
N ASN A 129 4.86 16.14 -21.69
CA ASN A 129 4.63 14.93 -20.89
C ASN A 129 5.94 14.33 -20.37
N ASN A 130 7.00 14.33 -21.17
CA ASN A 130 8.31 13.86 -20.73
C ASN A 130 8.90 14.75 -19.64
N ASP A 131 8.80 16.08 -19.78
CA ASP A 131 9.26 17.03 -18.77
C ASP A 131 8.48 16.85 -17.46
N PHE A 132 7.17 16.64 -17.55
CA PHE A 132 6.33 16.35 -16.39
C PHE A 132 6.74 15.05 -15.69
N LEU A 133 6.97 13.97 -16.46
CA LEU A 133 7.41 12.69 -15.92
C LEU A 133 8.79 12.80 -15.25
N ALA A 134 9.73 13.52 -15.85
CA ALA A 134 11.04 13.76 -15.28
C ALA A 134 10.95 14.55 -13.96
N ALA A 135 10.14 15.61 -13.90
CA ALA A 135 9.93 16.40 -12.69
C ALA A 135 9.23 15.60 -11.58
N SER A 136 8.24 14.78 -11.94
CA SER A 136 7.53 13.90 -11.01
C SER A 136 8.48 12.84 -10.43
N SER A 137 9.30 12.21 -11.28
CA SER A 137 10.31 11.25 -10.84
C SER A 137 11.33 11.88 -9.89
N ALA A 138 11.82 13.08 -10.19
CA ALA A 138 12.75 13.78 -9.30
C ALA A 138 12.12 14.12 -7.94
N THR A 139 10.83 14.47 -7.92
CA THR A 139 10.10 14.75 -6.68
C THR A 139 9.92 13.49 -5.84
N LEU A 140 9.57 12.36 -6.47
CA LEU A 140 9.46 11.07 -5.78
C LEU A 140 10.81 10.63 -5.21
N GLN A 141 11.89 10.80 -5.96
CA GLN A 141 13.23 10.47 -5.47
C GLN A 141 13.58 11.31 -4.23
N LYS A 142 13.28 12.61 -4.26
CA LYS A 142 13.50 13.47 -3.09
C LYS A 142 12.73 12.99 -1.85
N VAL A 143 11.47 12.56 -2.03
CA VAL A 143 10.66 12.03 -0.92
C VAL A 143 11.29 10.75 -0.35
N ILE A 144 11.81 9.87 -1.22
CA ILE A 144 12.53 8.66 -0.81
C ILE A 144 13.76 9.04 0.02
N ASP A 145 14.59 9.95 -0.49
CA ASP A 145 15.80 10.40 0.21
C ASP A 145 15.47 11.03 1.58
N ASP A 146 14.43 11.86 1.64
CA ASP A 146 13.94 12.47 2.88
C ASP A 146 13.41 11.39 3.86
N GLN A 147 12.75 10.34 3.39
CA GLN A 147 12.28 9.24 4.24
C GLN A 147 13.43 8.36 4.73
N GLU A 148 14.39 8.04 3.88
CA GLU A 148 15.57 7.25 4.25
C GLU A 148 16.40 7.97 5.33
N THR A 149 16.63 9.27 5.15
CA THR A 149 17.33 10.08 6.15
C THR A 149 16.57 10.16 7.47
N ASN A 150 15.24 10.29 7.43
CA ASN A 150 14.41 10.26 8.64
C ASN A 150 14.48 8.90 9.36
N ILE A 151 14.37 7.79 8.64
CA ILE A 151 14.49 6.43 9.21
C ILE A 151 15.88 6.24 9.83
N TYR A 152 16.92 6.67 9.13
CA TYR A 152 18.30 6.60 9.64
C TYR A 152 18.48 7.40 10.93
N ASN A 153 17.95 8.62 10.99
CA ASN A 153 18.01 9.48 12.16
C ASN A 153 17.24 8.88 13.34
N LEU A 154 16.04 8.33 13.09
CA LEU A 154 15.24 7.65 14.11
C LEU A 154 15.94 6.41 14.65
N ASN A 155 16.51 5.58 13.78
CA ASN A 155 17.27 4.39 14.20
C ASN A 155 18.52 4.77 14.99
N SER A 156 19.23 5.82 14.58
CA SER A 156 20.38 6.35 15.31
C SER A 156 19.98 6.86 16.69
N TYR A 157 18.85 7.57 16.79
CA TYR A 157 18.29 8.01 18.06
C TYR A 157 17.90 6.82 18.95
N ARG A 158 17.15 5.85 18.43
CA ARG A 158 16.77 4.62 19.16
C ARG A 158 18.01 3.90 19.70
N LYS A 159 19.02 3.70 18.87
CA LYS A 159 20.29 3.09 19.28
C LYS A 159 20.96 3.84 20.42
N ASN A 160 21.03 5.17 20.33
CA ASN A 160 21.66 5.98 21.38
C ASN A 160 20.90 5.92 22.71
N VAL A 161 19.57 6.00 22.68
CA VAL A 161 18.72 5.88 23.88
C VAL A 161 18.88 4.51 24.51
N GLN A 162 18.84 3.46 23.69
CA GLN A 162 19.03 2.09 24.14
C GLN A 162 20.40 1.89 24.80
N LEU A 163 21.49 2.32 24.17
CA LEU A 163 22.83 2.21 24.76
C LEU A 163 23.01 3.01 26.05
N GLN A 164 22.35 4.16 26.18
CA GLN A 164 22.35 4.94 27.43
C GLN A 164 21.61 4.21 28.54
N ASN A 165 20.42 3.68 28.24
CA ASN A 165 19.59 2.95 29.18
C ASN A 165 20.20 1.59 29.57
N ALA A 166 20.97 0.93 28.68
CA ALA A 166 21.67 -0.33 28.96
C ALA A 166 22.50 -0.25 30.25
N ARG A 167 23.22 0.86 30.43
CA ARG A 167 24.05 1.09 31.63
C ARG A 167 23.19 1.25 32.89
N VAL A 168 22.04 1.90 32.75
CA VAL A 168 21.08 2.08 33.85
C VAL A 168 20.48 0.73 34.24
N PHE A 169 20.08 -0.10 33.27
CA PHE A 169 19.56 -1.45 33.51
C PHE A 169 20.60 -2.34 34.20
N ALA A 170 21.85 -2.35 33.73
CA ALA A 170 22.91 -3.13 34.38
C ALA A 170 23.17 -2.69 35.83
N ALA A 171 23.19 -1.37 36.10
CA ALA A 171 23.35 -0.85 37.46
C ALA A 171 22.16 -1.21 38.36
N LEU A 172 20.94 -1.15 37.83
CA LEU A 172 19.72 -1.54 38.54
C LEU A 172 19.74 -3.04 38.87
N GLU A 173 20.16 -3.88 37.93
CA GLU A 173 20.27 -5.32 38.11
C GLU A 173 21.30 -5.69 39.19
N GLU A 174 22.48 -5.04 39.19
CA GLU A 174 23.46 -5.22 40.26
C GLU A 174 22.93 -4.78 41.63
N GLN A 175 22.21 -3.66 41.69
CA GLN A 175 21.59 -3.18 42.91
C GLN A 175 20.54 -4.19 43.42
N TRP A 176 19.71 -4.70 42.52
CA TRP A 176 18.74 -5.75 42.84
C TRP A 176 19.40 -7.01 43.37
N LYS A 177 20.46 -7.48 42.71
CA LYS A 177 21.24 -8.66 43.17
C LYS A 177 21.80 -8.44 44.58
N LYS A 178 22.35 -7.25 44.86
CA LYS A 178 22.86 -6.91 46.20
C LYS A 178 21.75 -6.90 47.24
N SER A 179 20.63 -6.23 46.97
CA SER A 179 19.48 -6.24 47.89
C SER A 179 18.95 -7.65 48.15
N LEU A 180 18.91 -8.51 47.14
CA LEU A 180 18.48 -9.89 47.29
C LEU A 180 19.42 -10.69 48.21
N ILE A 181 20.73 -10.54 48.03
CA ILE A 181 21.76 -11.17 48.88
C ILE A 181 21.68 -10.65 50.31
N ASP A 182 21.49 -9.34 50.49
CA ASP A 182 21.35 -8.73 51.81
C ASP A 182 20.10 -9.25 52.53
N THR A 183 18.97 -9.44 51.83
CA THR A 183 17.78 -10.06 52.44
C THR A 183 17.98 -11.54 52.76
N LEU A 184 18.75 -12.28 51.95
CA LEU A 184 19.02 -13.70 52.17
C LEU A 184 19.98 -13.95 53.35
N ASN A 185 20.90 -13.02 53.62
CA ASN A 185 21.86 -13.10 54.72
C ASN A 185 21.31 -12.62 56.07
N VAL A 186 20.09 -12.09 56.10
CA VAL A 186 19.40 -11.59 57.30
C VAL A 186 18.40 -12.62 57.86
N GLU A 187 18.15 -13.73 57.15
CA GLU A 187 17.55 -14.97 57.68
C GLU A 187 18.60 -15.93 58.24
#